data_AF-A0A7W0VX07-F1
#
_entry.id   AF-A0A7W0VX07-F1
#
_cell.length_a   1.000
_cell.length_b   1.000
_cell.length_c   1.000
_cell.angle_alpha   90.00
_cell.angle_beta   90.00
_cell.angle_gamma   90.00
#
_symmetry.space_group_name_H-M   'P 1'
#
loop_
_entity.id
_entity.type
_entity.pdbx_description
1 polymer ?
#
loop_
_entity_poly.entity_id
_entity_poly.type
_entity_poly.pdbx_seq_one_letter_code
_entity_poly.pdbx_strand_id
1 'polypeptide(L)'
;MKLAITFLAALVASTQIAAPIAHACGGDYGPRAPAMFLVAAHHDRVFVLLGGAVPERETIAWKGDEMSFDRTQIAKAPALGSAMELTLVGPRRTRTMATKNQVFITPVHESRKAMTALEIFPKADDTIRIAIEGKHVTTWQDLESVAPGLETIAWAQNPGFSPPLDSTNIYVDKVKGSDLELISAYGSADGVATTYIRTAGGKPWGGYRGTPRGVVTVDGVRYLVLVANGIVSPVRV
;
A
#
# COMPACT_ATOMS: atom_id res chain seq x y z
N MET A 1 0.24 -46.89 38.25
CA MET A 1 -0.23 -46.35 36.96
C MET A 1 -0.89 -45.00 37.19
N LYS A 2 -0.25 -43.90 36.82
CA LYS A 2 -0.88 -42.57 36.75
C LYS A 2 -0.76 -42.11 35.30
N LEU A 3 -1.88 -42.14 34.56
CA LEU A 3 -1.97 -41.51 33.24
C LEU A 3 -2.02 -39.99 33.45
N ALA A 4 -0.97 -39.31 33.02
CA ALA A 4 -1.00 -37.86 32.84
C ALA A 4 -1.49 -37.59 31.41
N ILE A 5 -2.71 -37.08 31.29
CA ILE A 5 -3.29 -36.60 30.04
C ILE A 5 -2.77 -35.17 29.84
N THR A 6 -1.78 -35.02 28.96
CA THR A 6 -1.28 -33.70 28.53
C THR A 6 -2.22 -33.14 27.47
N PHE A 7 -3.02 -32.14 27.83
CA PHE A 7 -3.82 -31.37 26.88
C PHE A 7 -2.91 -30.46 26.06
N LEU A 8 -2.81 -30.74 24.76
CA LEU A 8 -2.22 -29.82 23.78
C LEU A 8 -3.25 -28.71 23.47
N ALA A 9 -3.07 -27.54 24.07
CA ALA A 9 -3.79 -26.34 23.63
C ALA A 9 -3.02 -25.73 22.44
N ALA A 10 -3.41 -26.11 21.23
CA ALA A 10 -2.94 -25.44 20.02
C ALA A 10 -3.65 -24.07 19.92
N LEU A 11 -2.98 -23.03 20.40
CA LEU A 11 -3.41 -21.65 20.19
C LEU A 11 -3.17 -21.31 18.71
N VAL A 12 -4.16 -21.54 17.86
CA VAL A 12 -4.15 -21.03 16.48
C VAL A 12 -4.40 -19.53 16.57
N ALA A 13 -3.33 -18.76 16.75
CA ALA A 13 -3.35 -17.32 16.53
C ALA A 13 -3.49 -17.10 15.02
N SER A 14 -4.73 -17.12 14.52
CA SER A 14 -5.05 -16.60 13.20
C SER A 14 -4.75 -15.11 13.24
N THR A 15 -3.57 -14.71 12.79
CA THR A 15 -3.26 -13.31 12.48
C THR A 15 -4.18 -12.90 11.35
N GLN A 16 -5.36 -12.41 11.69
CA GLN A 16 -6.22 -11.71 10.74
C GLN A 16 -5.42 -10.48 10.33
N ILE A 17 -4.81 -10.53 9.15
CA ILE A 17 -4.26 -9.36 8.49
C ILE A 17 -5.46 -8.44 8.30
N ALA A 18 -5.56 -7.43 9.16
CA ALA A 18 -6.62 -6.46 9.09
C ALA A 18 -6.45 -5.73 7.75
N ALA A 19 -7.28 -6.08 6.77
CA ALA A 19 -7.36 -5.32 5.54
C ALA A 19 -7.67 -3.86 5.92
N PRO A 20 -7.01 -2.88 5.31
CA PRO A 20 -7.25 -1.48 5.61
C PRO A 20 -8.73 -1.14 5.42
N ILE A 21 -9.30 -0.51 6.45
CA ILE A 21 -10.73 -0.23 6.59
C ILE A 21 -11.11 0.88 5.62
N ALA A 22 -11.75 0.53 4.51
CA ALA A 22 -12.49 1.47 3.67
C ALA A 22 -13.95 1.52 4.17
N HIS A 23 -14.21 2.32 5.20
CA HIS A 23 -15.57 2.67 5.60
C HIS A 23 -15.66 4.15 5.96
N ALA A 24 -16.02 4.96 4.98
CA ALA A 24 -16.71 6.21 5.21
C ALA A 24 -17.60 6.47 3.99
N CYS A 25 -18.90 6.58 4.23
CA CYS A 25 -19.97 6.88 3.28
C CYS A 25 -20.45 5.68 2.47
N GLY A 26 -21.64 5.18 2.83
CA GLY A 26 -22.25 3.96 2.30
C GLY A 26 -22.29 3.86 0.79
N GLY A 27 -21.97 2.66 0.28
CA GLY A 27 -22.08 2.33 -1.12
C GLY A 27 -21.36 1.01 -1.42
N ASP A 28 -22.12 0.07 -1.97
CA ASP A 28 -21.69 -1.18 -2.63
C ASP A 28 -21.29 -2.39 -1.75
N TYR A 29 -22.21 -3.36 -1.69
CA TYR A 29 -21.94 -4.80 -1.45
C TYR A 29 -21.27 -5.45 -2.68
N GLY A 30 -20.36 -4.72 -3.34
CA GLY A 30 -19.57 -5.27 -4.44
C GLY A 30 -18.54 -6.29 -3.92
N PRO A 31 -17.88 -7.04 -4.82
CA PRO A 31 -16.74 -7.87 -4.43
C PRO A 31 -15.74 -7.01 -3.66
N ARG A 32 -15.38 -7.46 -2.46
CA ARG A 32 -14.41 -6.80 -1.59
C ARG A 32 -13.13 -6.56 -2.39
N ALA A 33 -12.60 -5.34 -2.31
CA ALA A 33 -11.32 -5.03 -2.95
C ALA A 33 -10.25 -6.05 -2.48
N PRO A 34 -9.40 -6.55 -3.39
CA PRO A 34 -8.38 -7.51 -3.02
C PRO A 34 -7.37 -6.87 -2.08
N ALA A 35 -6.75 -7.67 -1.21
CA ALA A 35 -5.71 -7.15 -0.32
C ALA A 35 -4.48 -6.76 -1.17
N MET A 36 -4.15 -5.47 -1.14
CA MET A 36 -3.01 -4.91 -1.85
C MET A 36 -1.95 -4.43 -0.86
N PHE A 37 -0.69 -4.59 -1.24
CA PHE A 37 0.47 -4.29 -0.41
C PHE A 37 1.47 -3.46 -1.19
N LEU A 38 2.13 -2.55 -0.49
CA LEU A 38 3.21 -1.77 -1.07
C LEU A 38 4.44 -2.65 -1.27
N VAL A 39 5.13 -2.46 -2.39
CA VAL A 39 6.43 -3.08 -2.61
C VAL A 39 7.52 -2.04 -2.43
N ALA A 40 8.44 -2.30 -1.51
CA ALA A 40 9.61 -1.48 -1.24
C ALA A 40 10.87 -2.24 -1.68
N ALA A 41 11.75 -1.57 -2.40
CA ALA A 41 13.06 -2.09 -2.77
C ALA A 41 14.13 -1.45 -1.89
N HIS A 42 15.07 -2.25 -1.43
CA HIS A 42 16.20 -1.81 -0.64
C HIS A 42 17.44 -2.58 -1.11
N HIS A 43 18.35 -1.91 -1.81
CA HIS A 43 19.45 -2.53 -2.55
C HIS A 43 18.96 -3.62 -3.52
N ASP A 44 19.44 -4.84 -3.37
CA ASP A 44 19.07 -6.02 -4.15
C ASP A 44 17.88 -6.79 -3.55
N ARG A 45 17.34 -6.32 -2.43
CA ARG A 45 16.25 -6.97 -1.69
C ARG A 45 14.93 -6.24 -1.93
N VAL A 46 13.85 -7.01 -1.99
CA VAL A 46 12.52 -6.46 -2.25
C VAL A 46 11.53 -7.02 -1.23
N PHE A 47 10.70 -6.12 -0.69
CA PHE A 47 9.81 -6.40 0.42
C PHE A 47 8.37 -6.04 0.06
N VAL A 48 7.44 -6.92 0.40
CA VAL A 48 6.01 -6.67 0.37
C VAL A 48 5.58 -6.25 1.77
N LEU A 49 5.20 -4.99 1.96
CA LEU A 49 4.87 -4.42 3.26
C LEU A 49 3.47 -4.85 3.69
N LEU A 50 3.37 -5.66 4.75
CA LEU A 50 2.09 -6.19 5.24
C LEU A 50 1.38 -5.24 6.22
N GLY A 51 2.07 -4.21 6.70
CA GLY A 51 1.51 -3.22 7.63
C GLY A 51 1.24 -3.73 9.06
N GLY A 52 1.44 -5.02 9.33
CA GLY A 52 1.27 -5.61 10.65
C GLY A 52 2.29 -5.07 11.66
N ALA A 53 1.84 -4.78 12.88
CA ALA A 53 2.70 -4.30 13.95
C ALA A 53 3.80 -5.33 14.28
N VAL A 54 4.98 -4.82 14.61
CA VAL A 54 6.06 -5.63 15.15
C VAL A 54 5.78 -5.88 16.64
N PRO A 55 5.93 -7.12 17.15
CA PRO A 55 5.74 -7.41 18.57
C PRO A 55 6.56 -6.46 19.45
N GLU A 56 5.93 -5.89 20.48
CA GLU A 56 6.61 -4.99 21.43
C GLU A 56 7.59 -5.73 22.37
N ARG A 57 7.62 -7.07 22.33
CA ARG A 57 8.40 -7.92 23.23
C ARG A 57 9.30 -8.91 22.48
N GLU A 58 10.38 -9.24 23.18
CA GLU A 58 11.58 -10.01 22.81
C GLU A 58 12.58 -9.27 21.92
N THR A 59 13.85 -9.45 22.23
CA THR A 59 15.03 -8.79 21.65
C THR A 59 15.11 -9.05 20.15
N ILE A 60 14.41 -8.21 19.37
CA ILE A 60 14.54 -8.21 17.92
C ILE A 60 15.96 -7.75 17.60
N ALA A 61 16.75 -8.67 17.05
CA ALA A 61 18.11 -8.41 16.59
C ALA A 61 18.05 -7.64 15.27
N TRP A 62 17.81 -6.33 15.37
CA TRP A 62 17.88 -5.42 14.24
C TRP A 62 19.29 -5.38 13.67
N LYS A 63 19.39 -5.58 12.36
CA LYS A 63 20.62 -5.36 11.61
C LYS A 63 20.37 -4.22 10.63
N GLY A 64 21.24 -3.21 10.69
CA GLY A 64 21.33 -2.25 9.59
C GLY A 64 21.81 -2.99 8.35
N ASP A 65 21.28 -2.62 7.20
CA ASP A 65 21.85 -3.09 5.94
C ASP A 65 23.18 -2.37 5.72
N GLU A 66 24.26 -3.13 5.49
CA GLU A 66 25.65 -2.65 5.52
C GLU A 66 25.94 -1.56 4.49
N MET A 67 25.10 -1.44 3.45
CA MET A 67 25.25 -0.47 2.37
C MET A 67 24.16 0.62 2.37
N SER A 68 23.32 0.71 3.39
CA SER A 68 22.22 1.67 3.39
C SER A 68 22.62 3.11 3.75
N PHE A 69 22.19 4.06 2.91
CA PHE A 69 22.15 5.49 3.24
C PHE A 69 20.88 5.90 4.02
N ASP A 70 19.86 5.03 4.05
CA ASP A 70 18.68 5.22 4.88
C ASP A 70 18.84 4.47 6.23
N ARG A 71 17.93 4.74 7.17
CA ARG A 71 17.94 4.07 8.49
C ARG A 71 17.22 2.72 8.45
N THR A 72 17.10 2.08 7.28
CA THR A 72 16.41 0.81 7.16
C THR A 72 17.14 -0.25 7.97
N GLN A 73 16.39 -0.92 8.84
CA GLN A 73 16.89 -2.09 9.56
C GLN A 73 15.98 -3.26 9.32
N ILE A 74 16.58 -4.43 9.19
CA ILE A 74 15.86 -5.67 8.91
C ILE A 74 16.18 -6.66 10.00
N ALA A 75 15.14 -7.32 10.49
CA ALA A 75 15.26 -8.39 11.45
C ALA A 75 14.48 -9.62 10.99
N LYS A 76 14.96 -10.79 11.43
CA LYS A 76 14.27 -12.05 11.17
C LYS A 76 12.93 -12.05 11.93
N ALA A 77 11.85 -12.39 11.23
CA ALA A 77 10.57 -12.69 11.84
C ALA A 77 10.33 -14.21 11.81
N PRO A 78 9.42 -14.74 12.65
CA PRO A 78 8.90 -16.09 12.47
C PRO A 78 8.33 -16.22 11.05
N ALA A 79 8.67 -17.31 10.35
CA ALA A 79 8.11 -17.57 9.04
C ALA A 79 6.59 -17.76 9.13
N LEU A 80 5.87 -17.43 8.06
CA LEU A 80 4.44 -17.72 7.98
C LEU A 80 4.18 -19.22 8.10
N GLY A 81 3.08 -19.59 8.78
CA GLY A 81 2.66 -20.99 8.88
C GLY A 81 2.38 -21.61 7.49
N SER A 82 1.87 -20.82 6.56
CA SER A 82 1.57 -21.18 5.18
C SER A 82 2.21 -20.17 4.21
N ALA A 83 2.51 -20.61 2.98
CA ALA A 83 3.06 -19.69 2.00
C ALA A 83 1.94 -18.74 1.55
N MET A 84 2.20 -17.44 1.61
CA MET A 84 1.29 -16.44 1.05
C MET A 84 1.50 -16.40 -0.46
N GLU A 85 0.43 -16.65 -1.20
CA GLU A 85 0.39 -16.49 -2.66
C GLU A 85 0.19 -15.01 -2.99
N LEU A 86 0.96 -14.49 -3.95
CA LEU A 86 0.98 -13.09 -4.33
C LEU A 86 1.03 -12.93 -5.84
N THR A 87 0.26 -11.98 -6.37
CA THR A 87 0.42 -11.42 -7.70
C THR A 87 1.21 -10.12 -7.59
N LEU A 88 2.43 -10.11 -8.12
CA LEU A 88 3.29 -8.95 -8.19
C LEU A 88 2.99 -8.16 -9.46
N VAL A 89 2.75 -6.86 -9.31
CA VAL A 89 2.25 -6.00 -10.39
C VAL A 89 3.19 -4.82 -10.61
N GLY A 90 3.61 -4.62 -11.85
CA GLY A 90 4.42 -3.47 -12.29
C GLY A 90 4.07 -3.05 -13.72
N PRO A 91 4.60 -1.90 -14.21
CA PRO A 91 4.29 -1.37 -15.53
C PRO A 91 4.72 -2.29 -16.68
N ARG A 92 5.78 -3.09 -16.47
CA ARG A 92 6.33 -3.95 -17.52
C ARG A 92 5.84 -5.38 -17.47
N ARG A 93 5.53 -5.89 -16.28
CA ARG A 93 5.19 -7.30 -16.08
C ARG A 93 4.35 -7.51 -14.81
N THR A 94 3.48 -8.49 -14.91
CA THR A 94 2.78 -9.13 -13.79
C THR A 94 3.30 -10.55 -13.64
N ARG A 95 3.48 -11.03 -12.41
CA ARG A 95 3.75 -12.46 -12.16
C ARG A 95 3.25 -12.90 -10.79
N THR A 96 3.03 -14.19 -10.64
CA THR A 96 2.64 -14.80 -9.37
C THR A 96 3.85 -15.40 -8.65
N MET A 97 3.83 -15.43 -7.33
CA MET A 97 4.77 -16.17 -6.50
C MET A 97 4.13 -16.60 -5.18
N ALA A 98 4.82 -17.47 -4.44
CA ALA A 98 4.44 -17.80 -3.07
C ALA A 98 5.68 -17.73 -2.18
N THR A 99 5.54 -17.21 -0.95
CA THR A 99 6.65 -17.11 0.01
C THR A 99 6.18 -17.31 1.44
N LYS A 100 7.07 -17.84 2.28
CA LYS A 100 6.92 -17.88 3.75
C LYS A 100 7.90 -16.93 4.46
N ASN A 101 8.77 -16.28 3.70
CA ASN A 101 9.90 -15.51 4.22
C ASN A 101 9.40 -14.18 4.77
N GLN A 102 9.03 -14.20 6.05
CA GLN A 102 8.61 -13.02 6.77
C GLN A 102 9.81 -12.36 7.45
N VAL A 103 9.82 -11.04 7.43
CA VAL A 103 10.81 -10.20 8.11
C VAL A 103 10.11 -9.09 8.87
N PHE A 104 10.82 -8.53 9.85
CA PHE A 104 10.48 -7.22 10.38
C PHE A 104 11.38 -6.18 9.71
N ILE A 105 10.81 -5.03 9.37
CA ILE A 105 11.52 -3.93 8.72
C ILE A 105 11.20 -2.63 9.44
N THR A 106 12.22 -1.84 9.78
CA THR A 106 12.09 -0.47 10.31
C THR A 106 12.81 0.51 9.39
N PRO A 107 12.50 1.79 9.54
CA PRO A 107 11.72 2.57 8.59
C PRO A 107 12.29 2.51 7.17
N VAL A 108 11.42 2.25 6.19
CA VAL A 108 11.71 2.49 4.77
C VAL A 108 11.22 3.88 4.37
N HIS A 109 11.65 4.39 3.22
CA HIS A 109 11.22 5.71 2.72
C HIS A 109 9.70 5.90 2.78
N GLU A 110 8.93 4.83 2.55
CA GLU A 110 7.48 4.85 2.49
C GLU A 110 6.77 4.67 3.85
N SER A 111 7.50 4.34 4.93
CA SER A 111 6.90 4.24 6.26
C SER A 111 7.87 4.54 7.39
N ARG A 112 7.39 5.34 8.35
CA ARG A 112 8.14 5.73 9.56
C ARG A 112 8.09 4.69 10.68
N LYS A 113 7.31 3.62 10.53
CA LYS A 113 7.07 2.63 11.59
C LYS A 113 7.69 1.28 11.23
N ALA A 114 8.14 0.59 12.27
CA ALA A 114 8.47 -0.83 12.18
C ALA A 114 7.23 -1.61 11.74
N MET A 115 7.38 -2.53 10.79
CA MET A 115 6.29 -3.37 10.33
C MET A 115 6.75 -4.76 9.92
N THR A 116 5.76 -5.63 9.78
CA THR A 116 5.94 -6.92 9.12
C THR A 116 6.00 -6.74 7.60
N ALA A 117 6.91 -7.47 6.95
CA ALA A 117 6.97 -7.57 5.51
C ALA A 117 7.27 -9.02 5.07
N LEU A 118 7.03 -9.30 3.78
CA LEU A 118 7.52 -10.52 3.13
C LEU A 118 8.69 -10.17 2.24
N GLU A 119 9.78 -10.90 2.39
CA GLU A 119 10.89 -10.82 1.46
C GLU A 119 10.56 -11.63 0.20
N ILE A 120 10.70 -10.97 -0.95
CA ILE A 120 10.49 -11.54 -2.26
C ILE A 120 11.78 -11.47 -3.08
N PHE A 121 11.91 -12.40 -4.02
CA PHE A 121 13.08 -12.47 -4.90
C PHE A 121 12.73 -11.79 -6.23
N PRO A 122 13.28 -10.60 -6.51
CA PRO A 122 13.08 -9.94 -7.79
C PRO A 122 13.72 -10.77 -8.92
N LYS A 123 13.12 -10.75 -10.10
CA LYS A 123 13.76 -11.20 -11.34
C LYS A 123 14.40 -9.99 -12.02
N ALA A 124 15.33 -10.24 -12.95
CA ALA A 124 15.87 -9.17 -13.80
C ALA A 124 14.70 -8.37 -14.44
N ASP A 125 14.83 -7.04 -14.40
CA ASP A 125 13.84 -6.07 -14.90
C ASP A 125 12.48 -6.02 -14.17
N ASP A 126 12.35 -6.64 -12.98
CA ASP A 126 11.15 -6.54 -12.16
C ASP A 126 11.00 -5.12 -11.57
N THR A 127 10.23 -4.25 -12.23
CA THR A 127 9.79 -2.97 -11.68
C THR A 127 8.45 -3.12 -10.96
N ILE A 128 8.43 -3.85 -9.84
CA ILE A 128 7.18 -4.09 -9.10
C ILE A 128 6.74 -2.83 -8.34
N ARG A 129 5.45 -2.48 -8.45
CA ARG A 129 4.83 -1.32 -7.77
C ARG A 129 4.03 -1.75 -6.54
N ILE A 130 3.25 -2.82 -6.69
CA ILE A 130 2.41 -3.39 -5.63
C ILE A 130 2.42 -4.91 -5.69
N ALA A 131 1.98 -5.55 -4.61
CA ALA A 131 1.61 -6.96 -4.58
C ALA A 131 0.13 -7.09 -4.20
N ILE A 132 -0.52 -8.12 -4.71
CA ILE A 132 -1.93 -8.44 -4.43
C ILE A 132 -1.98 -9.85 -3.87
N GLU A 133 -2.67 -10.08 -2.76
CA GLU A 133 -2.86 -11.42 -2.20
C GLU A 133 -3.60 -12.32 -3.19
N GLY A 134 -3.06 -13.50 -3.49
CA GLY A 134 -3.63 -14.49 -4.40
C GLY A 134 -3.16 -14.38 -5.85
N LYS A 135 -3.83 -15.14 -6.72
CA LYS A 135 -3.63 -15.18 -8.19
C LYS A 135 -4.66 -14.29 -8.88
N HIS A 136 -4.17 -13.30 -9.62
CA HIS A 136 -5.02 -12.35 -10.32
C HIS A 136 -4.54 -12.08 -11.76
N VAL A 137 -5.49 -11.73 -12.63
CA VAL A 137 -5.17 -11.14 -13.93
C VAL A 137 -5.10 -9.63 -13.75
N THR A 138 -3.91 -9.04 -13.98
CA THR A 138 -3.70 -7.62 -13.69
C THR A 138 -2.94 -6.86 -14.75
N THR A 139 -3.25 -5.57 -14.86
CA THR A 139 -2.48 -4.58 -15.60
C THR A 139 -2.22 -3.35 -14.75
N TRP A 140 -1.06 -2.72 -14.95
CA TRP A 140 -0.69 -1.47 -14.28
C TRP A 140 -0.75 -0.31 -15.26
N GLN A 141 -1.18 0.84 -14.75
CA GLN A 141 -1.18 2.10 -15.46
C GLN A 141 -0.55 3.18 -14.58
N ASP A 142 0.57 3.73 -15.02
CA ASP A 142 1.19 4.88 -14.38
C ASP A 142 0.31 6.14 -14.55
N LEU A 143 0.44 7.05 -13.59
CA LEU A 143 -0.21 8.35 -13.62
C LEU A 143 0.62 9.33 -14.45
N GLU A 144 -0.05 10.33 -15.01
CA GLU A 144 0.59 11.45 -15.69
C GLU A 144 0.59 12.66 -14.77
N SER A 145 1.76 13.02 -14.25
CA SER A 145 1.92 14.22 -13.43
C SER A 145 1.87 15.47 -14.31
N VAL A 146 1.05 16.43 -13.92
CA VAL A 146 0.88 17.70 -14.61
C VAL A 146 1.02 18.87 -13.65
N ALA A 147 1.46 20.02 -14.16
CA ALA A 147 1.53 21.23 -13.35
C ALA A 147 0.11 21.68 -12.95
N PRO A 148 -0.12 22.09 -11.69
CA PRO A 148 -1.42 22.61 -11.27
C PRO A 148 -1.71 23.94 -11.97
N GLY A 149 -2.84 24.01 -12.68
CA GLY A 149 -3.39 25.27 -13.18
C GLY A 149 -4.07 26.09 -12.09
N LEU A 150 -4.25 27.39 -12.31
CA LEU A 150 -4.91 28.29 -11.35
C LEU A 150 -6.33 27.82 -10.99
N GLU A 151 -7.08 27.29 -11.95
CA GLU A 151 -8.42 26.73 -11.71
C GLU A 151 -8.39 25.50 -10.78
N THR A 152 -7.37 24.66 -10.91
CA THR A 152 -7.19 23.50 -10.03
C THR A 152 -6.83 23.91 -8.62
N ILE A 153 -5.97 24.93 -8.47
CA ILE A 153 -5.61 25.50 -7.17
C ILE A 153 -6.84 26.11 -6.49
N ALA A 154 -7.59 26.94 -7.22
CA ALA A 154 -8.81 27.56 -6.70
C ALA A 154 -9.86 26.52 -6.29
N TRP A 155 -10.03 25.46 -7.10
CA TRP A 155 -10.92 24.36 -6.75
C TRP A 155 -10.47 23.60 -5.50
N ALA A 156 -9.17 23.35 -5.34
CA ALA A 156 -8.64 22.60 -4.20
C ALA A 156 -8.84 23.33 -2.86
N GLN A 157 -8.97 24.66 -2.88
CA GLN A 157 -9.33 25.49 -1.73
C GLN A 157 -10.83 25.46 -1.41
N ASN A 158 -11.68 24.99 -2.33
CA ASN A 158 -13.11 24.81 -2.11
C ASN A 158 -13.66 23.58 -2.86
N PRO A 159 -13.21 22.36 -2.51
CA PRO A 159 -13.51 21.15 -3.29
C PRO A 159 -14.90 20.57 -3.00
N GLY A 160 -15.70 21.22 -2.14
CA GLY A 160 -16.93 20.65 -1.57
C GLY A 160 -16.68 19.55 -0.53
N PHE A 161 -15.42 19.29 -0.19
CA PHE A 161 -14.98 18.34 0.84
C PHE A 161 -14.20 19.08 1.93
N SER A 162 -14.22 18.52 3.15
CA SER A 162 -13.46 19.02 4.28
C SER A 162 -12.34 18.04 4.63
N PRO A 163 -11.10 18.51 4.87
CA PRO A 163 -10.65 19.91 4.85
C PRO A 163 -10.22 20.40 3.46
N PRO A 164 -10.36 21.69 3.12
CA PRO A 164 -9.68 22.25 1.94
C PRO A 164 -8.19 21.93 1.91
N LEU A 165 -7.62 21.78 0.70
CA LEU A 165 -6.17 21.59 0.58
C LEU A 165 -5.45 22.94 0.66
N ASP A 166 -4.28 22.94 1.31
CA ASP A 166 -3.37 24.07 1.27
C ASP A 166 -2.82 24.23 -0.17
N SER A 167 -2.98 25.42 -0.73
CA SER A 167 -2.54 25.78 -2.09
C SER A 167 -1.03 25.76 -2.29
N THR A 168 -0.25 25.76 -1.21
CA THR A 168 1.20 25.92 -1.29
C THR A 168 1.91 24.68 -1.87
N ASN A 169 1.32 23.49 -1.72
CA ASN A 169 1.91 22.22 -2.18
C ASN A 169 0.85 21.31 -2.82
N ILE A 170 0.27 21.77 -3.93
CA ILE A 170 -0.68 20.98 -4.72
C ILE A 170 0.07 20.20 -5.82
N TYR A 171 -0.19 18.91 -5.88
CA TYR A 171 0.24 18.00 -6.93
C TYR A 171 -0.99 17.54 -7.71
N VAL A 172 -0.84 17.45 -9.03
CA VAL A 172 -1.93 17.01 -9.90
C VAL A 172 -1.43 15.86 -10.75
N ASP A 173 -2.14 14.75 -10.67
CA ASP A 173 -1.92 13.57 -11.48
C ASP A 173 -3.18 13.25 -12.29
N LYS A 174 -2.99 12.74 -13.50
CA LYS A 174 -4.07 12.30 -14.39
C LYS A 174 -4.02 10.80 -14.60
N VAL A 175 -5.19 10.19 -14.64
CA VAL A 175 -5.33 8.80 -15.06
C VAL A 175 -5.50 8.78 -16.58
N LYS A 176 -4.44 8.39 -17.30
CA LYS A 176 -4.42 8.29 -18.77
C LYS A 176 -5.66 7.58 -19.33
N GLY A 177 -6.28 8.17 -20.36
CA GLY A 177 -7.46 7.59 -21.01
C GLY A 177 -8.74 7.63 -20.16
N SER A 178 -8.76 8.43 -19.09
CA SER A 178 -9.96 8.73 -18.31
C SER A 178 -10.12 10.23 -18.13
N ASP A 179 -11.29 10.64 -17.64
CA ASP A 179 -11.59 12.02 -17.25
C ASP A 179 -11.18 12.33 -15.81
N LEU A 180 -10.39 11.47 -15.15
CA LEU A 180 -10.07 11.62 -13.73
C LEU A 180 -8.80 12.43 -13.50
N GLU A 181 -8.94 13.41 -12.61
CA GLU A 181 -7.84 14.18 -12.04
C GLU A 181 -7.73 13.88 -10.54
N LEU A 182 -6.49 13.68 -10.10
CA LEU A 182 -6.10 13.39 -8.72
C LEU A 182 -5.34 14.60 -8.21
N ILE A 183 -5.84 15.23 -7.15
CA ILE A 183 -5.30 16.48 -6.62
C ILE A 183 -4.87 16.22 -5.19
N SER A 184 -3.57 16.19 -4.96
CA SER A 184 -2.98 15.84 -3.68
C SER A 184 -2.32 17.03 -3.02
N ALA A 185 -2.46 17.16 -1.70
CA ALA A 185 -1.62 18.07 -0.91
C ALA A 185 -1.22 17.40 0.41
N TYR A 186 -0.02 17.72 0.89
CA TYR A 186 0.51 17.17 2.14
C TYR A 186 0.03 18.00 3.33
N GLY A 187 -0.60 17.33 4.30
CA GLY A 187 -0.91 17.95 5.58
C GLY A 187 0.36 18.28 6.37
N SER A 188 0.43 19.47 6.95
CA SER A 188 1.59 19.93 7.73
C SER A 188 1.82 19.15 9.02
N ALA A 189 0.78 18.50 9.57
CA ALA A 189 0.83 17.88 10.89
C ALA A 189 1.32 16.41 10.88
N ASP A 190 0.91 15.59 9.91
CA ASP A 190 1.24 14.16 9.87
C ASP A 190 2.13 13.75 8.68
N GLY A 191 2.40 14.67 7.76
CA GLY A 191 3.22 14.43 6.57
C GLY A 191 2.58 13.46 5.58
N VAL A 192 1.27 13.20 5.70
CA VAL A 192 0.53 12.34 4.78
C VAL A 192 -0.28 13.21 3.83
N ALA A 193 -0.30 12.82 2.56
CA ALA A 193 -1.12 13.50 1.57
C ALA A 193 -2.61 13.21 1.79
N THR A 194 -3.43 14.22 1.56
CA THR A 194 -4.85 14.04 1.23
C THR A 194 -5.00 14.19 -0.27
N THR A 195 -5.70 13.25 -0.92
CA THR A 195 -5.94 13.22 -2.36
C THR A 195 -7.43 13.35 -2.63
N TYR A 196 -7.79 14.40 -3.36
CA TYR A 196 -9.12 14.58 -3.93
C TYR A 196 -9.18 14.05 -5.35
N ILE A 197 -10.27 13.37 -5.67
CA ILE A 197 -10.57 12.88 -7.01
C ILE A 197 -11.71 13.72 -7.57
N ARG A 198 -11.55 14.20 -8.80
CA ARG A 198 -12.61 14.85 -9.55
C ARG A 198 -12.60 14.41 -11.01
N THR A 199 -13.72 14.62 -11.67
CA THR A 199 -13.78 14.55 -13.14
C THR A 199 -13.17 15.82 -13.75
N ALA A 200 -12.78 15.77 -15.02
CA ALA A 200 -12.25 16.92 -15.78
C ALA A 200 -13.26 18.08 -15.86
N GLY A 201 -14.56 17.80 -15.71
CA GLY A 201 -15.62 18.81 -15.57
C GLY A 201 -15.70 19.46 -14.19
N GLY A 202 -14.75 19.21 -13.29
CA GLY A 202 -14.70 19.80 -11.95
C GLY A 202 -15.62 19.16 -10.91
N LYS A 203 -16.41 18.14 -11.31
CA LYS A 203 -17.33 17.46 -10.38
C LYS A 203 -16.53 16.64 -9.35
N PRO A 204 -16.71 16.90 -8.05
CA PRO A 204 -16.06 16.13 -7.00
C PRO A 204 -16.53 14.67 -7.02
N TRP A 205 -15.59 13.74 -6.86
CA TRP A 205 -15.90 12.33 -6.66
C TRP A 205 -15.70 11.92 -5.21
N GLY A 206 -14.53 12.19 -4.63
CA GLY A 206 -14.24 11.81 -3.25
C GLY A 206 -12.90 12.33 -2.74
N GLY A 207 -12.71 12.25 -1.44
CA GLY A 207 -11.47 12.58 -0.75
C GLY A 207 -10.93 11.40 0.02
N TYR A 208 -9.64 11.13 -0.16
CA TYR A 208 -8.99 9.95 0.36
C TYR A 208 -7.62 10.30 0.95
N ARG A 209 -7.23 9.56 1.97
CA ARG A 209 -5.91 9.69 2.59
C ARG A 209 -4.88 8.87 1.80
N GLY A 210 -3.73 9.48 1.53
CA GLY A 210 -2.59 8.88 0.86
C GLY A 210 -2.26 9.53 -0.48
N THR A 211 -1.03 9.31 -0.95
CA THR A 211 -0.53 9.76 -2.25
C THR A 211 -0.89 8.74 -3.32
N PRO A 212 -1.39 9.15 -4.49
CA PRO A 212 -1.69 8.22 -5.57
C PRO A 212 -0.40 7.66 -6.18
N ARG A 213 -0.42 6.38 -6.53
CA ARG A 213 0.74 5.69 -7.12
C ARG A 213 0.50 5.24 -8.56
N GLY A 214 -0.73 4.92 -8.90
CA GLY A 214 -1.11 4.34 -10.19
C GLY A 214 -2.50 3.75 -10.14
N VAL A 215 -2.94 3.25 -11.29
CA VAL A 215 -4.17 2.48 -11.41
C VAL A 215 -3.82 1.05 -11.73
N VAL A 216 -4.41 0.11 -10.99
CA VAL A 216 -4.32 -1.32 -11.25
C VAL A 216 -5.68 -1.83 -11.70
N THR A 217 -5.70 -2.60 -12.79
CA THR A 217 -6.87 -3.42 -13.12
C THR A 217 -6.66 -4.80 -12.51
N VAL A 218 -7.64 -5.31 -11.77
CA VAL A 218 -7.62 -6.64 -11.16
C VAL A 218 -8.90 -7.34 -11.56
N ASP A 219 -8.77 -8.45 -12.29
CA ASP A 219 -9.89 -9.29 -12.74
C ASP A 219 -11.02 -8.47 -13.40
N GLY A 220 -10.64 -7.47 -14.20
CA GLY A 220 -11.56 -6.59 -14.92
C GLY A 220 -12.06 -5.36 -14.15
N VAL A 221 -11.69 -5.20 -12.88
CA VAL A 221 -12.06 -4.02 -12.05
C VAL A 221 -10.87 -3.09 -11.86
N ARG A 222 -11.08 -1.78 -12.05
CA ARG A 222 -10.02 -0.78 -11.90
C ARG A 222 -9.99 -0.21 -10.48
N TYR A 223 -8.79 -0.06 -9.95
CA TYR A 223 -8.52 0.52 -8.65
C TYR A 223 -7.43 1.57 -8.74
N LEU A 224 -7.71 2.77 -8.26
CA LEU A 224 -6.67 3.73 -7.89
C LEU A 224 -5.95 3.25 -6.64
N VAL A 225 -4.63 3.18 -6.71
CA VAL A 225 -3.76 2.78 -5.60
C VAL A 225 -3.31 4.02 -4.85
N LEU A 226 -3.81 4.20 -3.63
CA LEU A 226 -3.36 5.25 -2.71
C LEU A 226 -2.44 4.66 -1.66
N VAL A 227 -1.39 5.38 -1.27
CA VAL A 227 -0.44 4.94 -0.24
C VAL A 227 -0.34 5.97 0.87
N ALA A 228 -0.54 5.51 2.11
CA ALA A 228 -0.36 6.31 3.31
C ALA A 228 0.43 5.53 4.36
N ASN A 229 1.59 6.03 4.79
CA ASN A 229 2.42 5.41 5.82
C ASN A 229 2.78 3.93 5.54
N GLY A 230 3.01 3.59 4.28
CA GLY A 230 3.33 2.22 3.84
C GLY A 230 2.12 1.30 3.67
N ILE A 231 0.90 1.80 3.91
CA ILE A 231 -0.35 1.05 3.72
C ILE A 231 -0.97 1.43 2.39
N VAL A 232 -1.38 0.42 1.62
CA VAL A 232 -2.12 0.60 0.36
C VAL A 232 -3.62 0.62 0.64
N SER A 233 -4.30 1.62 0.11
CA SER A 233 -5.75 1.73 0.08
C SER A 233 -6.24 1.74 -1.37
N PRO A 234 -6.84 0.65 -1.86
CA PRO A 234 -7.43 0.63 -3.20
C PRO A 234 -8.78 1.36 -3.21
N VAL A 235 -8.95 2.27 -4.16
CA VAL A 235 -10.23 2.96 -4.42
C VAL A 235 -10.72 2.54 -5.79
N ARG A 236 -11.92 1.95 -5.86
CA ARG A 236 -12.52 1.53 -7.13
C ARG A 236 -12.82 2.76 -7.99
N VAL A 237 -12.40 2.73 -9.26
CA VAL A 237 -12.59 3.81 -10.25
C VAL A 237 -13.05 3.32 -11.61
#